data_AF-A0A6V8NHG6-F1
#
_entry.id   AF-A0A6V8NHG6-F1
#
_cell.length_a   1.000
_cell.length_b   1.000
_cell.length_c   1.000
_cell.angle_alpha   90.00
_cell.angle_beta   90.00
_cell.angle_gamma   90.00
#
_symmetry.space_group_name_H-M   'P 1'
#
loop_
_entity.id
_entity.type
_entity.pdbx_description
1 polymer ?
#
loop_
_entity_poly.entity_id
_entity_poly.type
_entity_poly.pdbx_seq_one_letter_code
_entity_poly.pdbx_strand_id
1 'polypeptide(L)'
;MERQNRLLCEGLARLGNEVHVITSGHPEGLEFLRKGDVAYHFLKGTPPGRYTALFWQRGADKLDELHQDVKFDLVCSQSLGGFGYYQFGDKERKVPYIVVLQGTTLSDLHSIWRGVRQSPTFIEIAKFLYRLGRLIRYYLLC
;
A
#
# COMPACT_ATOMS: atom_id res chain seq x y z
N MET A 1 -2.95 9.92 -6.43
CA MET A 1 -3.50 8.55 -6.52
C MET A 1 -3.38 8.07 -7.96
N GLU A 2 -2.83 6.89 -8.17
CA GLU A 2 -2.68 6.29 -9.50
C GLU A 2 -4.06 5.95 -10.10
N ARG A 3 -4.23 6.10 -11.42
CA ARG A 3 -5.53 5.91 -12.12
C ARG A 3 -6.17 4.55 -11.81
N GLN A 4 -5.35 3.51 -11.67
CA GLN A 4 -5.79 2.15 -11.36
C GLN A 4 -6.51 2.07 -10.01
N ASN A 5 -5.91 2.62 -8.95
CA ASN A 5 -6.49 2.56 -7.61
C ASN A 5 -7.83 3.30 -7.57
N ARG A 6 -7.93 4.43 -8.28
CA ARG A 6 -9.18 5.17 -8.38
C ARG A 6 -10.29 4.33 -9.03
N LEU A 7 -10.00 3.70 -10.17
CA LEU A 7 -10.96 2.86 -10.88
C LEU A 7 -11.39 1.65 -10.05
N LEU A 8 -10.49 1.05 -9.29
CA LEU A 8 -10.81 -0.03 -8.36
C LEU A 8 -11.80 0.43 -7.28
N CYS A 9 -11.49 1.52 -6.59
CA CYS A 9 -12.33 2.05 -5.52
C CYS A 9 -13.71 2.47 -6.04
N GLU A 10 -13.76 3.21 -7.15
CA GLU A 10 -15.02 3.62 -7.78
C GLU A 10 -15.82 2.41 -8.27
N GLY A 11 -15.16 1.38 -8.81
CA GLY A 11 -15.81 0.14 -9.24
C GLY A 11 -16.43 -0.63 -8.09
N LEU A 12 -15.70 -0.80 -6.98
CA LEU A 12 -16.21 -1.46 -5.77
C LEU A 12 -17.40 -0.70 -5.17
N ALA A 13 -17.32 0.64 -5.14
CA ALA A 13 -18.41 1.47 -4.64
C ALA A 13 -19.67 1.35 -5.51
N ARG A 14 -19.53 1.31 -6.84
CA ARG A 14 -20.65 1.08 -7.77
C ARG A 14 -21.32 -0.29 -7.60
N LEU A 15 -20.60 -1.28 -7.08
CA LEU A 15 -21.16 -2.58 -6.72
C LEU A 15 -21.89 -2.58 -5.37
N GLY A 16 -22.01 -1.40 -4.72
CA GLY A 16 -22.73 -1.22 -3.46
C GLY A 16 -21.87 -1.34 -2.20
N ASN A 17 -20.54 -1.45 -2.34
CA ASN A 17 -19.64 -1.53 -1.19
C ASN A 17 -19.38 -0.13 -0.61
N GLU A 18 -19.32 -0.02 0.72
CA GLU A 18 -18.81 1.19 1.36
C GLU A 18 -17.27 1.20 1.28
N VAL A 19 -16.71 2.18 0.55
CA VAL A 19 -15.28 2.21 0.25
C VAL A 19 -14.60 3.38 0.96
N HIS A 20 -13.67 3.04 1.85
CA HIS A 20 -12.79 3.99 2.53
C HIS A 20 -11.37 3.86 1.99
N VAL A 21 -10.79 4.98 1.58
CA VAL A 21 -9.41 5.08 1.10
C VAL A 21 -8.59 5.85 2.12
N ILE A 22 -7.64 5.19 2.76
CA ILE A 22 -6.64 5.84 3.62
C ILE A 22 -5.40 6.10 2.76
N THR A 23 -4.93 7.35 2.70
CA THR A 23 -3.79 7.73 1.86
C THR A 23 -2.96 8.84 2.50
N SER A 24 -1.75 9.07 1.97
CA SER A 24 -0.84 10.14 2.44
C SER A 24 -1.52 11.51 2.42
N GLY A 25 -0.94 12.51 3.08
CA GLY A 25 -1.49 13.86 3.17
C GLY A 25 -1.84 14.45 1.80
N HIS A 26 -2.89 15.28 1.76
CA HIS A 26 -3.25 16.01 0.55
C HIS A 26 -2.32 17.23 0.38
N PRO A 27 -1.92 17.60 -0.86
CA PRO A 27 -1.08 18.79 -1.09
C PRO A 27 -1.66 20.09 -0.54
N GLU A 28 -2.99 20.19 -0.51
CA GLU A 28 -3.73 21.35 0.04
C GLU A 28 -4.07 21.20 1.52
N GLY A 29 -3.57 20.17 2.20
CA GLY A 29 -3.83 19.94 3.64
C GLY A 29 -5.23 19.42 3.97
N LEU A 30 -6.02 19.01 2.97
CA LEU A 30 -7.29 18.30 3.21
C LEU A 30 -7.04 17.04 4.04
N GLU A 31 -7.92 16.79 5.01
CA GLU A 31 -7.90 15.57 5.84
C GLU A 31 -8.99 14.58 5.40
N PHE A 32 -10.06 15.08 4.77
CA PHE A 32 -11.16 14.26 4.28
C PHE A 32 -11.70 14.80 2.95
N LEU A 33 -12.10 13.88 2.07
CA LEU A 33 -12.83 14.19 0.84
C LEU A 33 -13.79 13.04 0.55
N ARG A 34 -15.07 13.32 0.31
CA ARG A 34 -15.98 12.35 -0.29
C ARG A 34 -16.13 12.67 -1.78
N LYS A 35 -15.86 11.70 -2.65
CA LYS A 35 -16.00 11.85 -4.09
C LYS A 35 -16.84 10.70 -4.63
N GLY A 36 -18.07 11.00 -5.03
CA GLY A 36 -19.10 9.98 -5.25
C GLY A 36 -19.30 9.18 -3.96
N ASP A 37 -19.32 7.86 -4.09
CA ASP A 37 -19.54 6.93 -2.98
C ASP A 37 -18.25 6.45 -2.30
N VAL A 38 -17.11 7.12 -2.59
CA VAL A 38 -15.81 6.80 -1.99
C VAL A 38 -15.42 7.87 -0.98
N ALA A 39 -15.11 7.44 0.25
CA ALA A 39 -14.59 8.27 1.33
C ALA A 39 -13.06 8.25 1.35
N TYR A 40 -12.42 9.39 1.17
CA TYR A 40 -10.97 9.54 1.20
C TYR A 40 -10.52 10.19 2.50
N HIS A 41 -9.60 9.53 3.20
CA HIS A 41 -8.98 9.95 4.44
C HIS A 41 -7.50 10.22 4.17
N PHE A 42 -7.11 11.49 4.27
CA PHE A 42 -5.75 11.93 4.04
C PHE A 42 -5.01 12.08 5.37
N LEU A 43 -3.88 11.39 5.50
CA LEU A 43 -3.11 11.35 6.73
C LEU A 43 -2.35 12.67 6.95
N LYS A 44 -2.85 13.48 7.87
CA LYS A 44 -2.20 14.73 8.30
C LYS A 44 -0.73 14.49 8.64
N GLY A 45 0.14 15.43 8.28
CA GLY A 45 1.57 15.39 8.63
C GLY A 45 2.39 14.35 7.86
N THR A 46 1.80 13.64 6.90
CA THR A 46 2.55 12.73 6.01
C THR A 46 2.78 13.40 4.65
N PRO A 47 3.95 13.22 4.01
CA PRO A 47 4.22 13.84 2.72
C PRO A 47 3.31 13.29 1.61
N PRO A 48 2.68 14.14 0.78
CA PRO A 48 1.80 13.69 -0.30
C PRO A 48 2.47 12.73 -1.27
N GLY A 49 1.83 11.60 -1.53
CA GLY A 49 2.26 10.59 -2.51
C GLY A 49 3.48 9.77 -2.11
N ARG A 50 3.93 9.86 -0.85
CA ARG A 50 5.09 9.10 -0.35
C ARG A 50 4.68 8.10 0.72
N TYR A 51 5.29 6.92 0.64
CA TYR A 51 5.36 6.03 1.79
C TYR A 51 6.50 6.51 2.66
N THR A 52 6.22 6.57 3.96
CA THR A 52 7.14 6.91 5.04
C THR A 52 6.81 6.05 6.24
N ALA A 53 7.75 5.88 7.17
CA ALA A 53 7.46 5.22 8.45
C ALA A 53 6.26 5.89 9.16
N LEU A 54 6.18 7.21 9.10
CA LEU A 54 5.06 7.99 9.64
C LEU A 54 3.75 7.72 8.89
N PHE A 55 3.79 7.58 7.57
CA PHE A 55 2.64 7.20 6.76
C PHE A 55 2.10 5.83 7.15
N TRP A 56 2.98 4.84 7.34
CA TRP A 56 2.58 3.50 7.75
C TRP A 56 1.99 3.46 9.15
N GLN A 57 2.62 4.14 10.10
CA GLN A 57 2.11 4.24 11.47
C GLN A 57 0.74 4.92 11.48
N ARG A 58 0.63 6.13 10.91
CA ARG A 58 -0.65 6.87 10.89
C ARG A 58 -1.73 6.19 10.06
N GLY A 59 -1.34 5.45 9.03
CA GLY A 59 -2.27 4.63 8.25
C GLY A 59 -2.89 3.55 9.11
N ALA A 60 -2.09 2.84 9.91
CA ALA A 60 -2.57 1.85 10.85
C ALA A 60 -3.48 2.46 11.92
N ASP A 61 -3.03 3.54 12.56
CA ASP A 61 -3.81 4.25 13.59
C ASP A 61 -5.17 4.70 13.04
N LYS A 62 -5.19 5.30 11.83
CA LYS A 62 -6.43 5.76 11.19
C LYS A 62 -7.37 4.60 10.85
N LEU A 63 -6.83 3.45 10.46
CA LEU A 63 -7.66 2.26 10.22
C LEU A 63 -8.28 1.77 11.52
N ASP A 64 -7.52 1.72 12.61
CA ASP A 64 -8.01 1.29 13.91
C ASP A 64 -9.07 2.25 14.46
N GLU A 65 -8.85 3.56 14.34
CA GLU A 65 -9.85 4.60 14.64
C GLU A 65 -11.14 4.38 13.85
N LEU A 66 -11.05 4.31 12.51
CA LEU A 66 -12.22 4.13 11.66
C LEU A 66 -12.92 2.79 11.91
N HIS A 67 -12.19 1.74 12.28
CA HIS A 67 -12.76 0.42 12.55
C HIS A 67 -13.55 0.35 13.87
N GLN A 68 -13.35 1.32 14.77
CA GLN A 68 -14.21 1.44 15.96
C GLN A 68 -15.63 1.83 15.58
N ASP A 69 -15.77 2.76 14.63
CA ASP A 69 -17.05 3.31 14.17
C ASP A 69 -17.66 2.49 13.01
N VAL A 70 -16.84 2.11 12.04
CA VAL A 70 -17.22 1.40 10.82
C VAL A 70 -16.55 0.03 10.79
N LYS A 71 -17.31 -1.03 11.01
CA LYS A 71 -16.79 -2.40 10.98
C LYS A 71 -16.46 -2.83 9.56
N PHE A 72 -15.22 -2.57 9.14
CA PHE A 72 -14.69 -3.03 7.84
C PHE A 72 -14.64 -4.55 7.76
N ASP A 73 -15.13 -5.10 6.65
CA ASP A 73 -15.06 -6.53 6.34
C ASP A 73 -13.77 -6.93 5.62
N LEU A 74 -13.07 -5.98 4.99
CA LEU A 74 -11.88 -6.25 4.18
C LEU A 74 -10.96 -5.03 4.13
N VAL A 75 -9.66 -5.27 4.23
CA VAL A 75 -8.62 -4.28 3.91
C VAL A 75 -7.89 -4.71 2.63
N CYS A 76 -7.84 -3.81 1.65
CA CYS A 76 -7.15 -4.03 0.38
C CYS A 76 -6.01 -3.02 0.21
N SER A 77 -4.77 -3.50 0.32
CA SER A 77 -3.57 -2.68 0.10
C SER A 77 -3.12 -2.71 -1.35
N GLN A 78 -2.70 -1.55 -1.84
CA GLN A 78 -2.01 -1.41 -3.12
C GLN A 78 -0.52 -1.28 -2.85
N SER A 79 0.28 -2.18 -3.45
CA SER A 79 1.72 -2.24 -3.21
C SER A 79 2.04 -2.31 -1.70
N LEU A 80 3.05 -1.57 -1.25
CA LEU A 80 3.44 -1.46 0.15
C LEU A 80 2.68 -0.40 0.96
N GLY A 81 1.62 0.18 0.39
CA GLY A 81 0.79 1.16 1.10
C GLY A 81 0.29 0.61 2.44
N GLY A 82 -0.01 -0.68 2.51
CA GLY A 82 -0.51 -1.32 3.72
C GLY A 82 0.53 -2.05 4.57
N PHE A 83 1.83 -1.89 4.33
CA PHE A 83 2.87 -2.49 5.18
C PHE A 83 2.70 -2.10 6.66
N GLY A 84 2.31 -0.84 6.91
CA GLY A 84 1.99 -0.33 8.24
C GLY A 84 0.89 -1.08 8.97
N TYR A 85 -0.11 -1.64 8.25
CA TYR A 85 -1.17 -2.42 8.89
C TYR A 85 -0.64 -3.70 9.51
N TYR A 86 0.35 -4.33 8.89
CA TYR A 86 1.02 -5.48 9.47
C TYR A 86 2.01 -5.08 10.57
N GLN A 87 2.70 -3.96 10.43
CA GLN A 87 3.73 -3.58 11.40
C GLN A 87 3.18 -2.95 12.68
N PHE A 88 2.16 -2.09 12.57
CA PHE A 88 1.67 -1.23 13.65
C PHE A 88 0.19 -1.42 13.99
N GLY A 89 -0.60 -2.04 13.09
CA GLY A 89 -2.04 -2.17 13.29
C GLY A 89 -2.42 -3.17 14.38
N ASP A 90 -3.62 -2.97 14.94
CA ASP A 90 -4.20 -3.88 15.92
C ASP A 90 -4.30 -5.33 15.37
N LYS A 91 -3.72 -6.26 16.12
CA LYS A 91 -3.70 -7.70 15.82
C LYS A 91 -5.03 -8.37 16.11
N GLU A 92 -5.84 -7.82 17.01
CA GLU A 92 -7.14 -8.35 17.39
C GLU A 92 -8.26 -7.92 16.44
N ARG A 93 -8.00 -6.97 15.53
CA ARG A 93 -8.95 -6.47 14.55
C ARG A 93 -9.59 -7.57 13.68
N LYS A 94 -8.91 -8.71 13.47
CA LYS A 94 -9.42 -9.89 12.74
C LYS A 94 -10.02 -9.63 11.34
N VAL A 95 -9.76 -8.46 10.75
CA VAL A 95 -10.20 -8.11 9.39
C VAL A 95 -9.26 -8.74 8.37
N PRO A 96 -9.77 -9.51 7.38
CA PRO A 96 -8.98 -10.02 6.27
C PRO A 96 -8.19 -8.92 5.55
N TYR A 97 -6.94 -9.23 5.20
CA TYR A 97 -6.03 -8.30 4.55
C TYR A 97 -5.52 -8.86 3.22
N ILE A 98 -5.78 -8.17 2.12
CA ILE A 98 -5.35 -8.53 0.77
C ILE A 98 -4.35 -7.49 0.27
N VAL A 99 -3.27 -7.95 -0.37
CA VAL A 99 -2.28 -7.08 -1.02
C VAL A 99 -2.32 -7.31 -2.51
N VAL A 100 -2.55 -6.23 -3.26
CA VAL A 100 -2.44 -6.21 -4.72
C VAL A 100 -1.08 -5.63 -5.09
N LEU A 101 -0.20 -6.49 -5.61
CA LEU A 101 1.10 -6.11 -6.15
C LEU A 101 0.99 -5.97 -7.67
N GLN A 102 1.28 -4.78 -8.20
CA GLN A 102 1.28 -4.56 -9.64
C GLN A 102 2.49 -5.27 -10.30
N GLY A 103 2.25 -5.86 -11.48
CA GLY A 103 3.02 -6.99 -12.02
C GLY A 103 4.47 -6.74 -12.48
N THR A 104 4.90 -5.49 -12.71
CA THR A 104 6.28 -5.21 -13.12
C THR A 104 7.28 -5.57 -12.02
N THR A 105 6.97 -5.29 -10.76
CA THR A 105 7.88 -5.57 -9.64
C THR A 105 8.08 -7.07 -9.41
N LEU A 106 7.03 -7.87 -9.50
CA LEU A 106 7.11 -9.34 -9.34
C LEU A 106 7.73 -10.01 -10.57
N SER A 107 7.37 -9.57 -11.78
CA SER A 107 7.92 -10.13 -13.01
C SER A 107 9.41 -9.84 -13.13
N ASP A 108 9.87 -8.64 -12.75
CA ASP A 108 11.28 -8.30 -12.74
C ASP A 108 12.07 -9.12 -11.71
N LEU A 109 11.53 -9.27 -10.50
CA LEU A 109 12.17 -10.08 -9.45
C LEU A 109 12.25 -11.56 -9.85
N HIS A 110 11.16 -12.08 -10.41
CA HIS A 110 11.06 -13.46 -10.87
C HIS A 110 11.93 -13.74 -12.11
N SER A 111 12.05 -12.79 -13.05
CA SER A 111 12.93 -12.89 -14.21
C SER A 111 14.41 -13.00 -13.79
N ILE A 112 14.84 -12.17 -12.84
CA ILE A 112 16.21 -12.20 -12.31
C ILE A 112 16.46 -13.46 -11.49
N TRP A 113 15.49 -13.88 -10.66
CA TRP A 113 15.60 -15.13 -9.90
C TRP A 113 15.74 -16.35 -10.82
N ARG A 114 15.02 -16.39 -11.95
CA ARG A 114 15.21 -17.41 -12.99
C ARG A 114 16.61 -17.35 -13.60
N GLY A 115 17.14 -16.15 -13.87
CA GLY A 115 18.50 -15.95 -14.36
C GLY A 115 19.56 -16.51 -13.39
N VAL A 116 19.44 -16.17 -12.10
CA VAL A 116 20.32 -16.69 -11.03
C VAL A 116 20.21 -18.22 -10.90
N ARG A 117 19.00 -18.78 -11.04
CA ARG A 117 18.76 -20.23 -10.95
C ARG A 117 19.30 -21.01 -12.15
N GLN A 118 19.31 -20.42 -13.34
CA GLN A 118 19.79 -21.08 -14.56
C GLN A 118 21.30 -20.92 -14.76
N SER A 119 21.91 -19.86 -14.25
CA SER A 119 23.36 -19.65 -14.28
C SER A 119 23.78 -18.71 -13.14
N PRO A 120 24.23 -19.24 -11.98
CA PRO A 120 24.59 -18.44 -10.81
C PRO A 120 25.96 -17.79 -10.99
N THR A 121 26.12 -16.97 -12.03
CA THR A 121 27.29 -16.09 -12.13
C THR A 121 27.22 -15.02 -11.04
N PHE A 122 28.38 -14.68 -10.48
CA PHE A 122 28.53 -13.61 -9.48
C PHE A 122 27.84 -12.31 -9.92
N ILE A 123 27.87 -11.98 -11.21
CA ILE A 123 27.20 -10.80 -11.79
C ILE A 123 25.67 -10.86 -11.62
N GLU A 124 25.04 -12.02 -11.84
CA GLU A 124 23.58 -12.16 -11.71
C GLU A 124 23.14 -12.15 -10.24
N ILE A 125 23.94 -12.75 -9.36
CA ILE A 125 23.73 -12.66 -7.91
C ILE A 125 23.88 -11.20 -7.45
N ALA A 126 24.92 -10.49 -7.90
CA ALA A 126 25.13 -9.08 -7.59
C ALA A 126 24.00 -8.19 -8.14
N LYS A 127 23.50 -8.44 -9.36
CA LYS A 127 22.33 -7.75 -9.92
C LYS A 127 21.07 -8.02 -9.11
N PHE A 128 20.84 -9.25 -8.69
CA PHE A 128 19.71 -9.62 -7.83
C PHE A 128 19.79 -8.90 -6.49
N LEU A 129 20.92 -8.97 -5.79
CA LEU A 129 21.14 -8.31 -4.50
C LEU A 129 21.08 -6.78 -4.63
N TYR A 130 21.62 -6.21 -5.70
CA TYR A 130 21.55 -4.77 -5.97
C TYR A 130 20.10 -4.33 -6.22
N ARG A 131 19.33 -5.05 -7.06
CA ARG A 131 17.94 -4.69 -7.33
C ARG A 131 17.02 -4.99 -6.16
N LEU A 132 17.26 -6.05 -5.41
CA LEU A 132 16.58 -6.35 -4.16
C LEU A 132 16.88 -5.27 -3.12
N GLY A 133 18.15 -4.89 -2.97
CA GLY A 133 18.59 -3.79 -2.10
C GLY A 133 18.04 -2.44 -2.55
N ARG A 134 17.92 -2.19 -3.86
CA ARG A 134 17.26 -0.99 -4.42
C ARG A 134 15.76 -1.03 -4.16
N LEU A 135 15.11 -2.18 -4.29
CA LEU A 135 13.71 -2.39 -3.93
C LEU A 135 13.53 -2.06 -2.45
N ILE A 136 14.24 -2.77 -1.57
CA ILE A 136 14.28 -2.56 -0.12
C ILE A 136 14.49 -1.08 0.18
N ARG A 137 15.49 -0.42 -0.42
CA ARG A 137 15.76 1.01 -0.19
C ARG A 137 14.67 1.95 -0.73
N TYR A 138 14.08 1.66 -1.89
CA TYR A 138 12.97 2.44 -2.45
C TYR A 138 11.68 2.27 -1.62
N TYR A 139 11.59 1.16 -0.90
CA TYR A 139 10.38 0.71 -0.22
C TYR A 139 10.44 0.73 1.33
N LEU A 140 11.61 0.88 1.95
CA LEU A 140 11.83 0.93 3.42
C LEU A 140 12.54 2.21 3.92
N LEU A 141 13.14 3.01 3.02
CA LEU A 141 13.88 4.25 3.38
C LEU A 141 13.24 5.53 2.81
N CYS A 142 12.01 5.44 2.30
CA CYS A 142 11.13 6.60 2.15
C CYS A 142 10.18 6.59 3.33
#